data_AF-A0A524PIJ3-F1
#
_entry.id   AF-A0A524PIJ3-F1
#
_cell.length_a   1.000
_cell.length_b   1.000
_cell.length_c   1.000
_cell.angle_alpha   90.00
_cell.angle_beta   90.00
_cell.angle_gamma   90.00
#
_symmetry.space_group_name_H-M   'P 1'
#
loop_
_entity.id
_entity.type
_entity.pdbx_description
1 polymer ?
#
loop_
_entity_poly.entity_id
_entity_poly.type
_entity_poly.pdbx_seq_one_letter_code
_entity_poly.pdbx_strand_id
1 'polypeptide(L)'
;MKKLLPLILIAFIFMISCNDQGTDVNESNPFFTSYNTPFDVPPFDKITVEHFMPAFERGMAEEKEEVEKILSNPDEPTFENTIVAMDQTGLLLARVSSVFFGLSSANTSAALQQVQMDVSPKLAAHGDEINLDPRLFEKIKVVYSNRDKFNLTDEEEFILENTYLGLVRNGADLDPEKKEKLKEMNQELSVLRVKITQNVLAETNSYKLVISEKE
;
A
#
# COMPACT_ATOMS: atom_id res chain seq x y z
N MET A 1 -20.98 52.45 63.35
CA MET A 1 -22.23 51.80 62.90
C MET A 1 -22.29 51.85 61.38
N LYS A 2 -22.78 50.77 60.76
CA LYS A 2 -22.96 50.52 59.32
C LYS A 2 -21.68 50.28 58.51
N LYS A 3 -21.33 48.98 58.46
CA LYS A 3 -20.46 48.36 57.47
C LYS A 3 -21.17 48.39 56.10
N LEU A 4 -20.49 48.84 55.04
CA LEU A 4 -20.89 48.60 53.66
C LEU A 4 -19.77 47.81 52.99
N LEU A 5 -20.11 46.57 52.66
CA LEU A 5 -19.28 45.57 52.00
C LEU A 5 -19.51 45.69 50.49
N PRO A 6 -18.50 45.93 49.63
CA PRO A 6 -18.68 45.78 48.21
C PRO A 6 -18.46 44.31 47.84
N LEU A 7 -19.52 43.75 47.25
CA LEU A 7 -19.63 42.40 46.71
C LEU A 7 -18.67 42.26 45.52
N ILE A 8 -17.62 41.44 45.67
CA ILE A 8 -16.79 40.95 44.57
C ILE A 8 -17.62 39.94 43.79
N LEU A 9 -18.01 40.29 42.57
CA LEU A 9 -18.58 39.35 41.60
C LEU A 9 -17.66 39.30 40.38
N ILE A 10 -16.59 38.52 40.47
CA ILE A 10 -15.78 38.16 39.30
C ILE A 10 -16.49 36.98 38.64
N ALA A 11 -17.22 37.26 37.57
CA ALA A 11 -17.74 36.24 36.67
C ALA A 11 -16.57 35.70 35.83
N PHE A 12 -15.97 34.59 36.27
CA PHE A 12 -15.03 33.83 35.46
C PHE A 12 -15.84 33.01 34.43
N ILE A 13 -15.97 33.55 33.23
CA ILE A 13 -16.46 32.80 32.07
C ILE A 13 -15.34 31.82 31.70
N PHE A 14 -15.46 30.57 32.15
CA PHE A 14 -14.68 29.46 31.61
C PHE A 14 -15.15 29.24 30.17
N MET A 15 -14.42 29.80 29.20
CA MET A 15 -14.48 29.33 27.82
C MET A 15 -13.97 27.89 27.81
N ILE A 16 -14.89 26.94 27.90
CA ILE A 16 -14.64 25.57 27.47
C ILE A 16 -14.48 25.66 25.95
N SER A 17 -13.23 25.86 25.53
CA SER A 17 -12.82 25.59 24.16
C SER A 17 -13.16 24.11 23.94
N CYS A 18 -14.13 23.83 23.07
CA CYS A 18 -14.28 22.51 22.51
C CYS A 18 -12.97 22.20 21.79
N ASN A 19 -12.08 21.52 22.48
CA ASN A 19 -10.96 20.85 21.87
C ASN A 19 -11.63 19.71 21.09
N ASP A 20 -11.87 19.96 19.81
CA ASP A 20 -12.16 18.90 18.86
C ASP A 20 -10.89 18.04 18.84
N GLN A 21 -10.82 17.10 19.77
CA GLN A 21 -9.91 15.97 19.71
C GLN A 21 -10.41 15.12 18.54
N GLY A 22 -10.23 15.66 17.33
CA GLY A 22 -10.32 14.87 16.12
C GLY A 22 -9.37 13.72 16.34
N THR A 23 -9.94 12.53 16.53
CA THR A 23 -9.17 11.30 16.62
C THR A 23 -8.23 11.29 15.44
N ASP A 24 -6.92 11.28 15.72
CA ASP A 24 -5.92 11.23 14.67
C ASP A 24 -6.28 10.04 13.76
N VAL A 25 -6.52 10.34 12.48
CA VAL A 25 -6.87 9.36 11.46
C VAL A 25 -5.79 8.27 11.41
N ASN A 26 -4.56 8.57 11.86
CA ASN A 26 -3.48 7.61 12.01
C ASN A 26 -3.67 6.61 13.16
N GLU A 27 -4.18 7.02 14.33
CA GLU A 27 -4.32 6.09 15.47
C GLU A 27 -5.60 5.25 15.37
N SER A 28 -6.62 5.74 14.66
CA SER A 28 -7.93 5.09 14.52
C SER A 28 -8.12 4.34 13.19
N ASN A 29 -7.08 4.27 12.35
CA ASN A 29 -7.17 3.66 11.03
C ASN A 29 -7.53 2.16 11.11
N PRO A 30 -8.65 1.70 10.51
CA PRO A 30 -9.06 0.30 10.56
C PRO A 30 -8.00 -0.68 10.03
N PHE A 31 -7.16 -0.27 9.07
CA PHE A 31 -6.12 -1.13 8.49
C PHE A 31 -5.04 -1.56 9.50
N PHE A 32 -4.81 -0.76 10.55
CA PHE A 32 -3.73 -0.98 11.52
C PHE A 32 -4.09 -1.95 12.66
N THR A 33 -5.27 -2.55 12.60
CA THR A 33 -5.75 -3.52 13.58
C THR A 33 -6.27 -4.77 12.87
N SER A 34 -6.36 -5.89 13.58
CA SER A 34 -7.02 -7.09 13.06
C SER A 34 -8.52 -6.85 12.87
N TYR A 35 -9.07 -7.40 11.79
CA TYR A 35 -10.49 -7.30 11.51
C TYR A 35 -11.23 -8.31 12.37
N ASN A 36 -11.85 -7.86 13.46
CA ASN A 36 -12.68 -8.72 14.32
C ASN A 36 -14.03 -9.07 13.65
N THR A 37 -13.99 -9.51 12.40
CA THR A 37 -15.10 -9.86 11.52
C THR A 37 -14.99 -11.33 11.11
N PRO A 38 -16.08 -11.99 10.68
CA PRO A 38 -15.99 -13.36 10.18
C PRO A 38 -15.02 -13.44 9.00
N PHE A 39 -14.08 -14.39 9.06
CA PHE A 39 -13.05 -14.62 8.03
C PHE A 39 -12.13 -13.43 7.75
N ASP A 40 -11.93 -12.53 8.73
CA ASP A 40 -11.12 -11.32 8.58
C ASP A 40 -11.55 -10.47 7.37
N VAL A 41 -12.87 -10.42 7.10
CA VAL A 41 -13.42 -9.56 6.05
C VAL A 41 -13.20 -8.08 6.42
N PRO A 42 -12.68 -7.23 5.50
CA PRO A 42 -12.50 -5.81 5.77
C PRO A 42 -13.80 -5.15 6.30
N PRO A 43 -13.76 -4.37 7.40
CA PRO A 43 -14.92 -3.67 7.93
C PRO A 43 -15.25 -2.46 7.04
N PHE A 44 -15.84 -2.72 5.87
CA PHE A 44 -16.13 -1.70 4.86
C PHE A 44 -16.99 -0.54 5.37
N ASP A 45 -17.81 -0.78 6.40
CA ASP A 45 -18.61 0.25 7.09
C ASP A 45 -17.77 1.28 7.85
N LYS A 46 -16.52 0.93 8.19
CA LYS A 46 -15.59 1.79 8.93
C LYS A 46 -14.47 2.36 8.07
N ILE A 47 -14.30 1.87 6.85
CA ILE A 47 -13.21 2.30 5.96
C ILE A 47 -13.68 3.52 5.16
N THR A 48 -13.00 4.66 5.35
CA THR A 48 -13.22 5.89 4.60
C THR A 48 -12.02 6.20 3.69
N VAL A 49 -12.18 7.18 2.80
CA VAL A 49 -11.14 7.51 1.81
C VAL A 49 -9.85 7.99 2.49
N GLU A 50 -9.99 8.71 3.60
CA GLU A 50 -8.90 9.29 4.39
C GLU A 50 -7.99 8.22 5.01
N HIS A 51 -8.47 6.98 5.17
CA HIS A 51 -7.67 5.89 5.71
C HIS A 51 -6.66 5.32 4.71
N PHE A 52 -6.86 5.48 3.40
CA PHE A 52 -6.04 4.79 2.40
C PHE A 52 -4.61 5.32 2.33
N MET A 53 -4.41 6.62 2.13
CA MET A 53 -3.06 7.17 1.97
C MET A 53 -2.15 6.91 3.19
N PRO A 54 -2.59 7.15 4.44
CA PRO A 54 -1.81 6.79 5.61
C PRO A 54 -1.50 5.30 5.70
N ALA A 55 -2.44 4.43 5.31
CA ALA A 55 -2.24 2.99 5.35
C ALA A 55 -1.28 2.49 4.26
N PHE A 56 -1.32 3.08 3.07
CA PHE A 56 -0.32 2.81 2.02
C PHE A 56 1.08 3.25 2.45
N GLU A 57 1.21 4.47 2.98
CA GLU A 57 2.50 5.01 3.40
C GLU A 57 3.11 4.19 4.53
N ARG A 58 2.31 3.82 5.53
CA ARG A 58 2.75 2.92 6.60
C ARG A 58 3.08 1.52 6.08
N GLY A 59 2.25 0.96 5.20
CA GLY A 59 2.49 -0.36 4.62
C GLY A 59 3.80 -0.45 3.84
N MET A 60 4.10 0.55 3.01
CA MET A 60 5.38 0.62 2.28
C MET A 60 6.58 0.78 3.24
N ALA A 61 6.43 1.59 4.29
CA ALA A 61 7.49 1.77 5.29
C ALA A 61 7.77 0.48 6.07
N GLU A 62 6.72 -0.21 6.53
CA GLU A 62 6.85 -1.49 7.25
C GLU A 62 7.49 -2.57 6.35
N GLU A 63 7.04 -2.71 5.10
CA GLU A 63 7.62 -3.67 4.15
C GLU A 63 9.11 -3.40 3.90
N LYS A 64 9.50 -2.13 3.75
CA LYS A 64 10.90 -1.75 3.57
C LYS A 64 11.77 -2.16 4.77
N GLU A 65 11.27 -1.99 6.00
CA GLU A 65 11.96 -2.44 7.20
C GLU A 65 12.06 -3.97 7.28
N GLU A 66 11.01 -4.69 6.89
CA GLU A 66 10.98 -6.14 6.84
C GLU A 66 11.99 -6.69 5.81
N VAL A 67 12.01 -6.11 4.61
CA VAL A 67 12.98 -6.45 3.56
C VAL A 67 14.40 -6.16 4.03
N GLU A 68 14.67 -5.01 4.66
CA GLU A 68 16.02 -4.71 5.15
C GLU A 68 16.50 -5.71 6.22
N LYS A 69 15.61 -6.27 7.04
CA LYS A 69 15.97 -7.37 7.98
C LYS A 69 16.43 -8.62 7.23
N ILE A 70 15.79 -8.95 6.10
CA ILE A 70 16.18 -10.10 5.25
C ILE A 70 17.53 -9.81 4.57
N LEU A 71 17.72 -8.59 4.08
CA LEU A 71 18.95 -8.18 3.41
C LEU A 71 20.15 -8.09 4.36
N SER A 72 19.92 -7.69 5.60
CA SER A 72 20.95 -7.58 6.64
C SER A 72 21.23 -8.89 7.39
N ASN A 73 20.45 -9.96 7.15
CA ASN A 73 20.72 -11.27 7.74
C ASN A 73 22.10 -11.80 7.27
N PRO A 74 23.06 -12.03 8.20
CA PRO A 74 24.42 -12.47 7.87
C PRO A 74 24.53 -13.96 7.54
N ASP A 75 23.50 -14.76 7.82
CA ASP A 75 23.48 -16.19 7.56
C ASP A 75 23.50 -16.47 6.04
N GLU A 76 23.96 -17.67 5.66
CA GLU A 76 23.89 -18.12 4.27
C GLU A 76 22.42 -18.12 3.79
N PRO A 77 22.11 -17.60 2.60
CA PRO A 77 20.75 -17.59 2.07
C PRO A 77 20.18 -19.01 1.93
N THR A 78 19.02 -19.25 2.54
CA THR A 78 18.23 -20.48 2.42
C THR A 78 16.84 -20.17 1.89
N PHE A 79 16.10 -21.21 1.51
CA PHE A 79 14.69 -21.06 1.12
C PHE A 79 13.87 -20.37 2.22
N GLU A 80 14.06 -20.76 3.48
CA GLU A 80 13.31 -20.24 4.62
C GLU A 80 13.69 -18.79 4.96
N ASN A 81 14.99 -18.48 5.06
CA ASN A 81 15.42 -17.16 5.51
C ASN A 81 15.38 -16.08 4.40
N THR A 82 15.11 -16.49 3.15
CA THR A 82 15.05 -15.61 1.99
C THR A 82 13.69 -15.67 1.30
N ILE A 83 13.26 -16.82 0.78
CA ILE A 83 12.02 -16.92 0.00
C ILE A 83 10.78 -16.85 0.90
N VAL A 84 10.72 -17.71 1.92
CA VAL A 84 9.59 -17.70 2.88
C VAL A 84 9.56 -16.39 3.65
N ALA A 85 10.72 -15.87 4.05
CA ALA A 85 10.80 -14.57 4.70
C ALA A 85 10.28 -13.43 3.82
N MET A 86 10.61 -13.41 2.52
CA MET A 86 10.10 -12.42 1.57
C MET A 86 8.58 -12.52 1.39
N ASP A 87 8.02 -13.74 1.31
CA ASP A 87 6.57 -13.97 1.19
C ASP A 87 5.77 -13.44 2.40
N GLN A 88 6.42 -13.30 3.55
CA GLN A 88 5.83 -12.77 4.78
C GLN A 88 5.92 -11.24 4.92
N THR A 89 6.56 -10.56 3.97
CA THR A 89 6.69 -9.09 4.01
C THR A 89 5.46 -8.39 3.42
N GLY A 90 5.24 -7.14 3.81
CA GLY A 90 4.25 -6.27 3.15
C GLY A 90 2.79 -6.63 3.41
N LEU A 91 2.49 -7.39 4.47
CA LEU A 91 1.12 -7.83 4.77
C LEU A 91 0.14 -6.66 4.94
N LEU A 92 0.57 -5.56 5.59
CA LEU A 92 -0.24 -4.34 5.68
C LEU A 92 -0.48 -3.72 4.30
N LEU A 93 0.57 -3.62 3.48
CA LEU A 93 0.48 -3.06 2.13
C LEU A 93 -0.45 -3.90 1.23
N ALA A 94 -0.33 -5.22 1.29
CA ALA A 94 -1.20 -6.16 0.57
C ALA A 94 -2.67 -6.01 0.99
N ARG A 95 -2.91 -5.88 2.30
CA ARG A 95 -4.26 -5.68 2.87
C ARG A 95 -4.90 -4.39 2.38
N VAL A 96 -4.23 -3.25 2.51
CA VAL A 96 -4.78 -1.95 2.04
C VAL A 96 -4.95 -1.94 0.52
N SER A 97 -3.99 -2.50 -0.23
CA SER A 97 -4.05 -2.59 -1.70
C SER A 97 -5.25 -3.40 -2.16
N SER A 98 -5.49 -4.57 -1.57
CA SER A 98 -6.60 -5.44 -1.94
C SER A 98 -7.95 -4.75 -1.77
N VAL A 99 -8.14 -4.05 -0.65
CA VAL A 99 -9.37 -3.29 -0.37
C VAL A 99 -9.52 -2.10 -1.32
N PHE A 100 -8.46 -1.30 -1.47
CA PHE A 100 -8.49 -0.10 -2.28
C PHE A 100 -8.74 -0.39 -3.76
N PHE A 101 -7.99 -1.33 -4.35
CA PHE A 101 -8.15 -1.65 -5.77
C PHE A 101 -9.46 -2.41 -6.05
N GLY A 102 -9.95 -3.21 -5.11
CA GLY A 102 -11.29 -3.78 -5.17
C GLY A 102 -12.38 -2.70 -5.19
N LEU A 103 -12.34 -1.75 -4.25
CA LEU A 103 -13.30 -0.65 -4.17
C LEU A 103 -13.21 0.31 -5.37
N SER A 104 -12.02 0.74 -5.75
CA SER A 104 -11.82 1.66 -6.88
C SER A 104 -12.20 1.05 -8.23
N SER A 105 -12.19 -0.28 -8.36
CA SER A 105 -12.72 -0.95 -9.55
C SER A 105 -14.25 -1.09 -9.52
N ALA A 106 -14.84 -1.44 -8.37
CA ALA A 106 -16.25 -1.78 -8.28
C ALA A 106 -17.18 -0.58 -7.97
N ASN A 107 -16.72 0.36 -7.15
CA ASN A 107 -17.51 1.47 -6.62
C ASN A 107 -16.63 2.71 -6.38
N THR A 108 -16.10 3.26 -7.46
CA THR A 108 -15.18 4.41 -7.39
C THR A 108 -15.87 5.73 -7.12
N SER A 109 -15.08 6.75 -6.79
CA SER A 109 -15.52 8.14 -6.63
C SER A 109 -14.39 9.07 -7.07
N ALA A 110 -14.67 10.37 -7.24
CA ALA A 110 -13.63 11.34 -7.54
C ALA A 110 -12.50 11.34 -6.49
N ALA A 111 -12.85 11.15 -5.22
CA ALA A 111 -11.88 11.08 -4.13
C ALA A 111 -11.01 9.80 -4.21
N LEU A 112 -11.62 8.64 -4.49
CA LEU A 112 -10.86 7.39 -4.69
C LEU A 112 -9.98 7.44 -5.95
N GLN A 113 -10.46 8.05 -7.03
CA GLN A 113 -9.67 8.27 -8.25
C GLN A 113 -8.46 9.17 -7.98
N GLN A 114 -8.60 10.19 -7.13
CA GLN A 114 -7.48 11.03 -6.72
C GLN A 114 -6.45 10.24 -5.90
N VAL A 115 -6.89 9.45 -4.90
CA VAL A 115 -6.00 8.55 -4.16
C VAL A 115 -5.27 7.60 -5.10
N GLN A 116 -5.96 7.07 -6.12
CA GLN A 116 -5.35 6.16 -7.09
C GLN A 116 -4.24 6.86 -7.91
N MET A 117 -4.46 8.12 -8.32
CA MET A 117 -3.47 8.93 -9.01
C MET A 117 -2.25 9.23 -8.14
N ASP A 118 -2.46 9.47 -6.84
CA ASP A 118 -1.39 9.81 -5.90
C ASP A 118 -0.58 8.58 -5.49
N VAL A 119 -1.23 7.43 -5.28
CA VAL A 119 -0.60 6.22 -4.74
C VAL A 119 0.09 5.38 -5.82
N SER A 120 -0.44 5.33 -7.04
CA SER A 120 0.08 4.44 -8.09
C SER A 120 1.57 4.65 -8.43
N PRO A 121 2.06 5.90 -8.62
CA PRO A 121 3.49 6.11 -8.84
C PRO A 121 4.34 5.80 -7.60
N LYS A 122 3.80 5.98 -6.38
CA LYS A 122 4.50 5.61 -5.14
C LYS A 122 4.67 4.09 -5.04
N LEU A 123 3.62 3.32 -5.33
CA LEU A 123 3.66 1.85 -5.34
C LEU A 123 4.61 1.32 -6.42
N ALA A 124 4.64 1.95 -7.61
CA ALA A 124 5.59 1.58 -8.66
C ALA A 124 7.03 1.79 -8.19
N ALA A 125 7.34 2.96 -7.62
CA ALA A 125 8.66 3.25 -7.09
C ALA A 125 9.07 2.31 -5.94
N HIS A 126 8.14 1.98 -5.04
CA HIS A 126 8.35 1.01 -3.96
C HIS A 126 8.66 -0.40 -4.50
N GLY A 127 7.86 -0.88 -5.46
CA GLY A 127 8.10 -2.15 -6.11
C GLY A 127 9.44 -2.20 -6.87
N ASP A 128 9.83 -1.11 -7.53
CA ASP A 128 11.12 -0.99 -8.20
C ASP A 128 12.29 -1.00 -7.19
N GLU A 129 12.13 -0.33 -6.04
CA GLU A 129 13.15 -0.30 -4.98
C GLU A 129 13.48 -1.71 -4.49
N ILE A 130 12.45 -2.55 -4.25
CA ILE A 130 12.62 -3.93 -3.80
C ILE A 130 13.12 -4.82 -4.93
N ASN A 131 12.43 -4.85 -6.07
CA ASN A 131 12.72 -5.81 -7.15
C ASN A 131 14.06 -5.57 -7.84
N LEU A 132 14.57 -4.32 -7.82
CA LEU A 132 15.84 -3.97 -8.46
C LEU A 132 17.03 -3.93 -7.49
N ASP A 133 16.82 -4.14 -6.18
CA ASP A 133 17.90 -4.19 -5.19
C ASP A 133 18.87 -5.35 -5.52
N PRO A 134 20.14 -5.06 -5.85
CA PRO A 134 21.10 -6.10 -6.20
C PRO A 134 21.38 -7.07 -5.04
N ARG A 135 21.23 -6.65 -3.78
CA ARG A 135 21.40 -7.51 -2.60
C ARG A 135 20.33 -8.58 -2.54
N LEU A 136 19.07 -8.19 -2.81
CA LEU A 136 17.94 -9.12 -2.83
C LEU A 136 18.11 -10.15 -3.96
N PHE A 137 18.41 -9.66 -5.16
CA PHE A 137 18.60 -10.52 -6.33
C PHE A 137 19.71 -11.53 -6.12
N GLU A 138 20.84 -11.12 -5.55
CA GLU A 138 21.96 -12.04 -5.27
C GLU A 138 21.58 -13.10 -4.24
N LYS A 139 20.91 -12.73 -3.13
CA LYS A 139 20.44 -13.71 -2.14
C LYS A 139 19.51 -14.75 -2.76
N ILE A 140 18.52 -14.33 -3.54
CA ILE A 140 17.58 -15.24 -4.20
C ILE A 140 18.28 -16.09 -5.28
N LYS A 141 19.21 -15.51 -6.03
CA LYS A 141 20.01 -16.23 -7.02
C LYS A 141 20.88 -17.33 -6.38
N VAL A 142 21.44 -17.09 -5.20
CA VAL A 142 22.18 -18.10 -4.43
C VAL A 142 21.25 -19.26 -4.07
N VAL A 143 20.06 -18.99 -3.53
CA VAL A 143 19.08 -20.03 -3.19
C VAL A 143 18.69 -20.82 -4.45
N TYR A 144 18.33 -20.12 -5.52
CA TYR A 144 17.92 -20.74 -6.80
C TYR A 144 19.03 -21.60 -7.43
N SER A 145 20.28 -21.12 -7.41
CA SER A 145 21.42 -21.85 -7.98
C SER A 145 21.81 -23.09 -7.17
N ASN A 146 21.42 -23.13 -5.89
CA ASN A 146 21.73 -24.21 -4.95
C ASN A 146 20.48 -25.02 -4.54
N ARG A 147 19.36 -24.88 -5.25
CA ARG A 147 18.06 -25.42 -4.84
C ARG A 147 18.04 -26.93 -4.57
N ASP A 148 18.84 -27.69 -5.32
CA ASP A 148 19.03 -29.14 -5.11
C ASP A 148 19.53 -29.51 -3.70
N LYS A 149 20.07 -28.56 -2.93
CA LYS A 149 20.56 -28.77 -1.55
C LYS A 149 19.47 -28.69 -0.49
N PHE A 150 18.34 -28.06 -0.77
CA PHE A 150 17.31 -27.78 0.25
C PHE A 150 16.23 -28.86 0.34
N ASN A 151 16.26 -29.88 -0.53
CA ASN A 151 15.26 -30.97 -0.57
C ASN A 151 13.81 -30.42 -0.57
N LEU A 152 13.58 -29.43 -1.43
CA LEU A 152 12.30 -28.73 -1.57
C LEU A 152 11.20 -29.66 -2.08
N THR A 153 9.98 -29.41 -1.64
CA THR A 153 8.77 -29.95 -2.26
C THR A 153 8.54 -29.34 -3.65
N ASP A 154 7.69 -29.96 -4.46
CA ASP A 154 7.34 -29.44 -5.78
C ASP A 154 6.73 -28.02 -5.72
N GLU A 155 5.97 -27.72 -4.65
CA GLU A 155 5.38 -26.39 -4.42
C GLU A 155 6.45 -25.35 -4.07
N GLU A 156 7.40 -25.70 -3.20
CA GLU A 156 8.50 -24.81 -2.81
C GLU A 156 9.46 -24.53 -3.96
N GLU A 157 9.79 -25.55 -4.76
CA GLU A 157 10.60 -25.40 -5.98
C GLU A 157 9.90 -24.46 -6.98
N PHE A 158 8.58 -24.63 -7.17
CA PHE A 158 7.79 -23.75 -8.04
C PHE A 158 7.78 -22.30 -7.55
N ILE A 159 7.64 -22.06 -6.24
CA ILE A 159 7.67 -20.72 -5.66
C ILE A 159 9.06 -20.10 -5.86
N LEU A 160 10.13 -20.84 -5.60
CA LEU A 160 11.51 -20.38 -5.78
C LEU A 160 11.78 -20.01 -7.24
N GLU A 161 11.39 -20.86 -8.19
CA GLU A 161 11.57 -20.60 -9.62
C GLU A 161 10.79 -19.35 -10.05
N ASN A 162 9.52 -19.23 -9.67
CA ASN A 162 8.72 -18.06 -10.04
C ASN A 162 9.22 -16.77 -9.40
N THR A 163 9.71 -16.83 -8.17
CA THR A 163 10.32 -15.68 -7.48
C THR A 163 11.57 -15.21 -8.22
N TYR A 164 12.48 -16.14 -8.53
CA TYR A 164 13.71 -15.82 -9.27
C TYR A 164 13.41 -15.26 -10.67
N LEU A 165 12.58 -15.97 -11.46
CA LEU A 165 12.23 -15.52 -12.81
C LEU A 165 11.41 -14.22 -12.79
N GLY A 166 10.62 -13.99 -11.74
CA GLY A 166 9.90 -12.75 -11.50
C GLY A 166 10.86 -11.57 -11.39
N LEU A 167 11.92 -11.68 -10.58
CA LEU A 167 12.95 -10.65 -10.46
C LEU A 167 13.68 -10.40 -11.79
N VAL A 168 14.05 -11.46 -12.51
CA VAL A 168 14.68 -11.32 -13.84
C VAL A 168 13.77 -10.57 -14.81
N ARG A 169 12.48 -10.92 -14.87
CA ARG A 169 11.48 -10.25 -15.73
C ARG A 169 11.24 -8.80 -15.32
N ASN A 170 11.37 -8.49 -14.03
CA ASN A 170 11.31 -7.13 -13.51
C ASN A 170 12.64 -6.37 -13.63
N GLY A 171 13.66 -6.94 -14.27
CA GLY A 171 14.89 -6.24 -14.61
C GLY A 171 16.00 -6.30 -13.56
N ALA A 172 15.92 -7.21 -12.58
CA ALA A 172 16.93 -7.36 -11.53
C ALA A 172 18.35 -7.66 -12.07
N ASP A 173 18.45 -8.33 -13.23
CA ASP A 173 19.71 -8.71 -13.91
C ASP A 173 20.15 -7.70 -14.99
N LEU A 174 19.52 -6.53 -15.06
CA LEU A 174 19.91 -5.45 -15.98
C LEU A 174 21.13 -4.68 -15.45
N ASP A 175 21.91 -4.11 -16.39
CA ASP A 175 22.95 -3.14 -16.07
C ASP A 175 22.36 -1.91 -15.36
N PRO A 176 23.12 -1.22 -14.48
CA PRO A 176 22.61 -0.08 -13.70
C PRO A 176 21.92 1.01 -14.52
N GLU A 177 22.47 1.38 -15.68
CA GLU A 177 21.86 2.39 -16.57
C GLU A 177 20.48 1.96 -17.09
N LYS A 178 20.31 0.67 -17.39
CA LYS A 178 19.05 0.11 -17.87
C LYS A 178 18.02 -0.01 -16.74
N LYS A 179 18.48 -0.27 -15.50
CA LYS A 179 17.60 -0.25 -14.30
C LYS A 179 17.01 1.14 -14.08
N GLU A 180 17.81 2.20 -14.18
CA GLU A 180 17.29 3.57 -14.02
C GLU A 180 16.26 3.92 -15.11
N LYS A 181 16.54 3.55 -16.37
CA LYS A 181 15.56 3.72 -17.45
C LYS A 181 14.27 2.93 -17.20
N LEU A 182 14.37 1.71 -16.67
CA LEU A 182 13.21 0.90 -16.34
C LEU A 182 12.35 1.55 -15.24
N LYS A 183 12.97 2.12 -14.21
CA LYS A 183 12.26 2.86 -13.14
C LYS A 183 11.47 4.04 -13.70
N GLU A 184 12.10 4.85 -14.56
CA GLU A 184 11.42 5.98 -15.22
C GLU A 184 10.20 5.50 -16.02
N MET A 185 10.37 4.42 -16.80
CA MET A 185 9.27 3.82 -17.58
C MET A 185 8.15 3.28 -16.69
N ASN A 186 8.48 2.61 -15.59
CA ASN A 186 7.49 2.04 -14.66
C ASN A 186 6.69 3.14 -13.97
N GLN A 187 7.34 4.23 -13.56
CA GLN A 187 6.66 5.42 -13.03
C GLN A 187 5.69 6.02 -14.06
N GLU A 188 6.14 6.25 -15.29
CA GLU A 188 5.27 6.80 -16.34
C GLU A 188 4.08 5.87 -16.63
N LEU A 189 4.33 4.56 -16.77
CA LEU A 189 3.30 3.56 -17.03
C LEU A 189 2.27 3.48 -15.90
N SER A 190 2.68 3.60 -14.64
CA SER A 190 1.76 3.59 -13.49
C SER A 190 0.72 4.71 -13.60
N VAL A 191 1.15 5.92 -13.99
CA VAL A 191 0.26 7.08 -14.15
C VAL A 191 -0.61 6.92 -15.39
N LEU A 192 -0.04 6.48 -16.51
CA LEU A 192 -0.78 6.27 -17.76
C LEU A 192 -1.88 5.21 -17.63
N ARG A 193 -1.63 4.12 -16.89
CA ARG A 193 -2.63 3.06 -16.63
C ARG A 193 -3.82 3.58 -15.83
N VAL A 194 -3.59 4.43 -14.84
CA VAL A 194 -4.68 5.07 -14.09
C VAL A 194 -5.45 6.03 -15.00
N LYS A 195 -4.74 6.88 -15.75
CA LYS A 195 -5.37 7.83 -16.67
C LYS A 195 -6.27 7.16 -17.70
N ILE A 196 -5.81 6.10 -18.36
CA ILE A 196 -6.64 5.43 -19.38
C ILE A 196 -7.90 4.81 -18.76
N THR A 197 -7.78 4.21 -17.57
CA THR A 197 -8.92 3.63 -16.84
C THR A 197 -9.96 4.69 -16.49
N GLN A 198 -9.52 5.84 -15.97
CA GLN A 198 -10.40 6.96 -15.63
C GLN A 198 -11.02 7.61 -16.87
N ASN A 199 -10.25 7.74 -17.96
CA ASN A 199 -10.76 8.28 -19.22
C ASN A 199 -11.88 7.41 -19.81
N VAL A 200 -11.70 6.08 -19.83
CA VAL A 200 -12.73 5.15 -20.33
C VAL A 200 -13.99 5.24 -19.49
N LEU A 201 -13.86 5.26 -18.15
CA LEU A 201 -15.00 5.41 -17.25
C LEU A 201 -15.74 6.73 -17.48
N ALA A 202 -15.00 7.84 -17.61
CA ALA A 202 -15.58 9.16 -17.84
C ALA A 202 -16.31 9.24 -19.19
N GLU A 203 -15.71 8.71 -20.25
CA GLU A 203 -16.31 8.67 -21.59
C GLU A 203 -17.60 7.85 -21.58
N THR A 204 -17.56 6.64 -21.01
CA THR A 204 -18.73 5.75 -20.89
C THR A 204 -19.87 6.42 -20.11
N ASN A 205 -19.56 7.06 -18.97
CA ASN A 205 -20.57 7.73 -18.15
C ASN A 205 -21.13 9.02 -18.79
N SER A 206 -20.35 9.67 -19.66
CA SER A 206 -20.78 10.89 -20.34
C SER A 206 -21.77 10.62 -21.47
N TYR A 207 -21.71 9.42 -22.07
CA TYR A 207 -22.59 9.05 -23.17
C TYR A 207 -24.05 8.94 -22.71
N LYS A 208 -24.94 9.62 -23.44
CA LYS A 208 -26.39 9.53 -23.25
C LYS A 208 -27.08 9.46 -24.61
N LEU A 209 -27.78 8.37 -24.88
CA LEU A 209 -28.69 8.27 -26.01
C LEU A 209 -30.08 8.73 -25.57
N VAL A 210 -30.46 9.95 -25.96
CA VAL A 210 -31.81 10.49 -25.69
C VAL A 210 -32.73 10.11 -26.84
N ILE A 211 -33.71 9.25 -26.57
CA ILE A 211 -34.76 8.88 -27.54
C ILE A 211 -36.01 9.69 -27.20
N SER A 212 -36.35 10.66 -28.06
CA SER A 212 -37.42 11.64 -27.82
C SER A 212 -38.73 11.35 -28.54
N GLU A 213 -38.72 10.48 -29.55
CA GLU A 213 -39.93 10.08 -30.29
C GLU A 213 -40.53 8.82 -29.66
N LYS A 214 -41.86 8.81 -29.49
CA LYS A 214 -42.62 7.60 -29.15
C LYS A 214 -42.92 6.85 -30.46
N GLU A 215 -42.68 5.53 -30.44
CA GLU A 215 -43.18 4.60 -31.48
C GLU A 215 -44.68 4.76 -31.72
#